data_AF-A0A919UTP5-F1
#
_entry.id   AF-A0A919UTP5-F1
#
_cell.length_a   1.000
_cell.length_b   1.000
_cell.length_c   1.000
_cell.angle_alpha   90.00
_cell.angle_beta   90.00
_cell.angle_gamma   90.00
#
_symmetry.space_group_name_H-M   'P 1'
#
loop_
_entity.id
_entity.type
_entity.pdbx_description
1 polymer ?
#
loop_
_entity_poly.entity_id
_entity_poly.type
_entity_poly.pdbx_seq_one_letter_code
_entity_poly.pdbx_strand_id
1 'polypeptide(L)'
;MTDVINIFSGIAVIVGGITALVVVRKSLKKLSDFMDDWNGEPDRPGVPGRLGVMQRLEAIESEVKINHGSSLKDAVNRIETGLNELRDEFSDHVKKQA
;
A
#
# COMPACT_ATOMS: atom_id res chain seq x y z
N MET A 1 -47.14 -35.03 6.36
CA MET A 1 -46.51 -34.08 5.41
C MET A 1 -45.94 -32.85 6.13
N THR A 2 -46.64 -32.29 7.13
CA THR A 2 -46.18 -31.14 7.93
C THR A 2 -44.90 -31.38 8.73
N ASP A 3 -44.73 -32.56 9.33
CA ASP A 3 -43.56 -32.86 10.18
C ASP A 3 -42.25 -32.92 9.38
N VAL A 4 -42.32 -33.44 8.16
CA VAL A 4 -41.19 -33.50 7.22
C VAL A 4 -40.77 -32.08 6.81
N ILE A 5 -41.74 -31.19 6.55
CA ILE A 5 -41.48 -29.79 6.21
C ILE A 5 -40.81 -29.04 7.37
N ASN A 6 -41.24 -29.29 8.61
CA ASN A 6 -40.67 -28.67 9.80
C ASN A 6 -39.22 -29.12 10.08
N ILE A 7 -38.90 -30.39 9.80
CA ILE A 7 -37.52 -30.89 9.90
C ILE A 7 -36.63 -30.20 8.86
N PHE A 8 -37.08 -30.10 7.60
CA PHE A 8 -36.31 -29.43 6.55
C PHE A 8 -36.12 -27.93 6.81
N SER A 9 -37.14 -27.23 7.33
CA SER A 9 -37.01 -25.82 7.69
C SER A 9 -36.06 -25.61 8.86
N GLY A 10 -36.10 -26.47 9.88
CA GLY A 10 -35.15 -26.44 10.99
C GLY A 10 -33.70 -26.64 10.54
N ILE A 11 -33.46 -27.61 9.66
CA ILE A 11 -32.13 -27.85 9.07
C ILE A 11 -31.67 -26.64 8.26
N ALA A 12 -32.55 -26.05 7.44
CA ALA A 12 -32.21 -24.88 6.65
C ALA A 12 -31.78 -23.68 7.52
N VAL A 13 -32.47 -23.44 8.64
CA VAL A 13 -32.10 -22.37 9.59
C VAL A 13 -30.73 -22.65 10.23
N ILE A 14 -30.46 -23.89 10.64
CA ILE A 14 -29.17 -24.27 11.24
C ILE A 14 -28.03 -24.09 10.23
N VAL A 15 -28.20 -24.62 9.01
CA VAL A 15 -27.19 -24.51 7.95
C VAL A 15 -26.96 -23.04 7.56
N GLY A 16 -28.03 -22.26 7.42
CA GLY A 16 -27.96 -20.83 7.16
C GLY A 16 -27.21 -20.07 8.26
N GLY A 17 -27.53 -20.37 9.53
CA GLY A 17 -26.87 -19.78 10.69
C GLY A 17 -25.37 -20.10 10.75
N ILE A 18 -24.99 -21.36 10.54
CA ILE A 18 -23.58 -21.77 10.49
C ILE A 18 -22.84 -21.05 9.36
N THR A 19 -23.45 -20.99 8.18
CA THR A 19 -22.84 -20.33 7.01
C THR A 19 -22.64 -18.83 7.29
N ALA A 20 -23.63 -18.16 7.86
CA ALA A 20 -23.54 -16.75 8.24
C ALA A 20 -22.41 -16.51 9.26
N LEU A 21 -22.29 -17.36 10.29
CA LEU A 21 -21.22 -17.26 11.29
C LEU A 21 -19.84 -17.42 10.67
N VAL A 22 -19.67 -18.37 9.75
CA VAL A 22 -18.39 -18.60 9.04
C VAL A 22 -18.02 -17.38 8.19
N VAL A 23 -18.99 -16.83 7.45
CA VAL A 23 -18.78 -15.63 6.62
C VAL A 23 -18.41 -14.43 7.49
N VAL A 24 -19.15 -14.19 8.57
CA VAL A 24 -18.86 -13.09 9.52
C VAL A 24 -17.47 -13.24 10.11
N ARG A 25 -17.10 -14.44 10.60
CA ARG A 25 -15.77 -14.70 11.15
C ARG A 25 -14.66 -14.44 10.12
N LYS A 26 -14.85 -14.86 8.87
CA LYS A 26 -13.88 -14.64 7.79
C LYS A 26 -13.74 -13.14 7.47
N SER A 27 -14.84 -12.40 7.47
CA SER A 27 -14.82 -10.95 7.24
C SER A 27 -14.13 -10.20 8.39
N LEU A 28 -14.40 -10.57 9.64
CA LEU A 28 -13.72 -9.99 10.80
C LEU A 28 -12.21 -10.29 10.79
N LYS A 29 -11.82 -11.50 10.41
CA LYS A 29 -10.40 -11.83 10.24
C LYS A 29 -9.74 -10.94 9.18
N LYS A 30 -10.37 -10.76 8.01
CA LYS A 30 -9.83 -9.86 6.98
C LYS A 30 -9.67 -8.43 7.46
N LEU A 31 -10.63 -7.94 8.25
CA LEU A 31 -10.54 -6.60 8.84
C LEU A 31 -9.40 -6.50 9.85
N SER A 32 -9.19 -7.54 10.68
CA SER A 32 -8.04 -7.62 11.58
C SER A 32 -6.74 -7.60 10.80
N ASP A 33 -6.60 -8.48 9.80
CA ASP A 33 -5.39 -8.57 8.98
C ASP A 33 -5.11 -7.22 8.28
N PHE A 34 -6.15 -6.51 7.82
CA PHE A 34 -6.02 -5.15 7.28
C PHE A 34 -5.56 -4.13 8.32
N MET A 35 -6.11 -4.16 9.53
CA MET A 35 -5.71 -3.25 10.62
C MET A 35 -4.28 -3.52 11.07
N ASP A 36 -3.85 -4.78 11.06
CA ASP A 36 -2.48 -5.18 11.37
C ASP A 36 -1.50 -4.64 10.31
N ASP A 37 -1.85 -4.73 9.02
CA ASP A 37 -1.05 -4.11 7.94
C ASP A 37 -1.04 -2.57 8.01
N TRP A 38 -2.18 -1.96 8.35
CA TRP A 38 -2.32 -0.50 8.45
C TRP A 38 -1.47 0.07 9.59
N ASN A 39 -1.53 -0.54 10.77
CA ASN A 39 -0.78 -0.11 11.95
C ASN A 39 0.67 -0.61 11.96
N GLY A 40 0.93 -1.74 11.31
CA GLY A 40 2.18 -2.47 11.38
C GLY A 40 2.16 -3.58 12.44
N GLU A 41 3.15 -4.47 12.35
CA GLU A 41 3.37 -5.54 13.34
C GLU A 41 4.62 -5.21 14.18
N PRO A 42 4.57 -5.36 15.52
CA PRO A 42 5.74 -5.17 16.37
C PRO A 42 6.79 -6.26 16.14
N ASP A 43 8.02 -5.98 16.56
CA ASP A 43 9.11 -6.97 16.58
C ASP A 43 8.73 -8.17 17.46
N ARG A 44 9.04 -9.38 16.97
CA ARG A 44 8.87 -10.64 17.73
C ARG A 44 10.18 -11.43 17.71
N PRO A 45 10.44 -12.31 18.70
CA PRO A 45 11.70 -13.05 18.77
C PRO A 45 12.01 -13.78 17.46
N GLY A 46 13.12 -13.39 16.81
CA GLY A 46 13.58 -13.97 15.54
C GLY A 46 12.90 -13.44 14.27
N VAL A 47 11.95 -12.50 14.34
CA VAL A 47 11.33 -11.87 13.16
C VAL A 47 11.20 -10.36 13.37
N PRO A 48 11.84 -9.53 12.53
CA PRO A 48 11.66 -8.09 12.59
C PRO A 48 10.21 -7.73 12.28
N GLY A 49 9.73 -6.73 12.99
CA GLY A 49 8.43 -6.12 12.84
C GLY A 49 8.26 -5.50 11.46
N ARG A 50 7.01 -5.23 11.12
CA ARG A 50 6.63 -4.65 9.83
C ARG A 50 6.12 -3.25 10.08
N LEU A 51 6.71 -2.29 9.36
CA LEU A 51 6.21 -0.91 9.38
C LEU A 51 4.76 -0.88 8.90
N GLY A 52 3.94 -0.09 9.58
CA GLY A 52 2.58 0.23 9.14
C GLY A 52 2.56 1.11 7.90
N VAL A 53 1.36 1.29 7.34
CA VAL A 53 1.15 2.05 6.10
C VAL A 53 1.55 3.52 6.28
N MET A 54 1.20 4.15 7.40
CA MET A 54 1.49 5.58 7.60
C MET A 54 2.98 5.85 7.68
N GLN A 55 3.75 4.98 8.34
CA GLN A 55 5.21 5.11 8.43
C GLN A 55 5.87 4.88 7.06
N ARG A 56 5.35 3.91 6.27
CA ARG A 56 5.83 3.71 4.89
C ARG A 56 5.49 4.90 3.99
N LEU A 57 4.30 5.47 4.13
CA LEU A 57 3.89 6.66 3.39
C LEU A 57 4.76 7.86 3.75
N GLU A 58 5.09 8.07 5.01
CA GLU A 58 6.00 9.14 5.43
C GLU A 58 7.38 9.00 4.78
N ALA A 59 7.94 7.78 4.74
CA ALA A 59 9.20 7.52 4.05
C ALA A 59 9.12 7.86 2.55
N ILE A 60 8.04 7.44 1.88
CA ILE A 60 7.82 7.77 0.46
C ILE A 60 7.64 9.28 0.27
N GLU A 61 6.86 9.93 1.13
CA GLU A 61 6.63 11.38 1.09
C GLU A 61 7.93 12.17 1.21
N SER A 62 8.85 11.70 2.05
CA SER A 62 10.16 12.35 2.22
C SER A 62 11.02 12.32 0.95
N GLU A 63 10.84 11.30 0.10
CA GLU A 63 11.56 11.13 -1.16
C GLU A 63 10.95 11.90 -2.34
N VAL A 64 9.63 12.13 -2.30
CA VAL A 64 8.92 12.88 -3.36
C VAL A 64 8.79 14.38 -3.06
N LYS A 65 9.23 14.81 -1.88
CA LYS A 65 9.36 16.22 -1.50
C LYS A 65 10.80 16.70 -1.72
N ILE A 66 10.96 18.00 -1.93
CA ILE A 66 12.28 18.64 -1.94
C ILE A 66 12.78 18.63 -0.50
N ASN A 67 13.98 18.10 -0.26
CA ASN A 67 14.56 17.98 1.07
C ASN A 67 16.02 18.51 1.14
N HIS A 68 16.35 19.45 0.26
CA HIS A 68 17.65 20.13 0.18
C HIS A 68 18.83 19.24 -0.25
N GLY A 69 18.56 18.20 -1.05
CA GLY A 69 19.57 17.52 -1.86
C GLY A 69 19.65 16.01 -1.72
N SER A 70 18.91 15.42 -0.77
CA SER A 70 19.00 13.99 -0.46
C SER A 70 17.85 13.15 -1.01
N SER A 71 16.75 13.78 -1.43
CA SER A 71 15.60 13.08 -1.99
C SER A 71 15.80 12.70 -3.44
N LEU A 72 15.05 11.68 -3.87
CA LEU A 72 14.90 11.35 -5.28
C LEU A 72 14.49 12.56 -6.13
N LYS A 73 13.54 13.38 -5.65
CA LYS A 73 13.11 14.58 -6.38
C LYS A 73 14.24 15.59 -6.55
N ASP A 74 15.09 15.78 -5.55
CA ASP A 74 16.24 16.68 -5.64
C ASP A 74 17.31 16.15 -6.59
N ALA A 75 17.52 14.83 -6.61
CA ALA A 75 18.40 14.20 -7.59
C ALA A 75 17.90 14.41 -9.02
N VAL A 76 16.60 14.23 -9.27
CA VAL A 76 15.99 14.47 -10.58
C VAL A 76 16.13 15.93 -10.99
N ASN A 77 15.78 16.88 -10.11
CA ASN A 77 15.91 18.32 -10.41
C ASN A 77 17.34 18.70 -10.81
N ARG A 78 18.35 18.18 -10.10
CA ARG A 78 19.76 18.43 -10.41
C ARG A 78 20.16 17.89 -11.78
N ILE A 79 19.66 16.70 -12.14
CA ILE A 79 19.88 16.12 -13.47
C ILE A 79 19.21 16.98 -14.55
N GLU A 80 17.96 17.41 -14.34
CA GLU A 80 17.25 18.28 -15.28
C GLU A 80 17.97 19.62 -15.48
N THR A 81 18.47 20.25 -14.41
CA THR A 81 19.26 21.48 -14.50
C THR A 81 20.53 21.25 -15.33
N GLY A 82 21.32 20.22 -15.01
CA GLY A 82 22.56 19.93 -15.75
C GLY A 82 22.32 19.58 -17.23
N LEU A 83 21.20 18.89 -17.54
CA LEU A 83 20.82 18.62 -18.93
C LEU A 83 20.43 19.88 -19.70
N ASN A 84 19.75 20.83 -19.05
CA ASN A 84 19.41 22.11 -19.67
C ASN A 84 20.66 22.95 -19.93
N GLU A 85 21.60 23.00 -18.98
CA GLU A 85 22.88 23.70 -19.15
C GLU A 85 23.69 23.12 -20.32
N LEU A 86 23.82 21.79 -20.39
CA LEU A 86 24.53 21.11 -21.47
C LEU A 86 23.86 21.36 -22.83
N ARG A 87 22.52 21.34 -22.88
CA ARG A 87 21.76 21.65 -24.10
C ARG A 87 22.06 23.07 -24.58
N ASP A 88 22.08 24.03 -23.66
CA ASP A 88 22.28 25.44 -23.99
C ASP A 88 23.72 25.69 -24.48
N GLU A 89 24.73 25.08 -23.83
CA GLU A 89 26.12 25.11 -24.27
C GLU A 89 26.29 24.49 -25.67
N PHE A 90 25.69 23.32 -25.91
CA PHE A 90 25.74 22.66 -27.21
C PHE A 90 25.10 23.49 -28.31
N SER A 91 23.94 24.11 -28.06
CA SER A 91 23.26 25.01 -28.98
C SER A 91 24.16 26.20 -29.37
N ASP A 92 24.83 26.81 -28.40
CA ASP A 92 25.73 27.93 -28.64
C ASP A 92 26.98 27.52 -29.41
N HIS A 93 27.49 26.32 -29.16
CA HIS A 93 28.62 25.76 -29.92
C HIS A 93 28.25 25.53 -31.40
N VAL A 94 27.09 24.92 -31.66
CA VAL A 94 26.59 24.71 -33.03
C VAL A 94 26.41 26.04 -33.76
N LYS A 95 25.84 27.06 -33.11
CA LYS A 95 25.67 28.40 -33.70
C LYS A 95 26.99 29.09 -34.06
N LYS A 96 28.08 28.82 -33.34
CA LYS A 96 29.40 29.40 -33.62
C LYS A 96 30.13 28.73 -34.80
N GLN A 97 29.73 27.52 -35.16
CA GLN A 97 30.31 26.76 -36.28
C GLN A 97 29.53 26.90 -37.60
N ALA A 98 28.31 27.44 -37.54
CA ALA A 98 27.49 27.78 -38.71
C ALA A 98 27.80 29.20 -39.20
#